data_AF-A0ABD2W9B8-F1
#
_entry.id   AF-A0ABD2W9B8-F1
#
_cell.length_a   1.000
_cell.length_b   1.000
_cell.length_c   1.000
_cell.angle_alpha   90.00
_cell.angle_beta   90.00
_cell.angle_gamma   90.00
#
_symmetry.space_group_name_H-M   'P 1'
#
loop_
_entity.id
_entity.type
_entity.pdbx_description
1 polymer ?
#
loop_
_entity_poly.entity_id
_entity_poly.type
_entity_poly.pdbx_seq_one_letter_code
_entity_poly.pdbx_strand_id
1 'polypeptide(L)'
;MLINVVRVIDPLKFDKGFLQYCYLLPTHTHISCKIVNENIITAAQQLLHKLKEMFIRSRTGDYNFELDRIHLVGHSLGSHIMAFASQKLIELQRHDMKDWVIERITALDPAQPCFRDFTDPILRLTIDDAPFIDVIHTNARQILHLGLGLPEQLGHMDFYPNGGQVMIGCSDINVKIWSFLMLPVNR
;
A
#
# COMPACT_ATOMS: atom_id res chain seq x y z
N MET A 1 -24.62 -7.76 9.76
CA MET A 1 -23.29 -8.34 9.43
C MET A 1 -22.27 -7.24 9.70
N LEU A 2 -21.42 -7.41 10.70
CA LEU A 2 -20.36 -6.45 11.03
C LEU A 2 -19.11 -6.83 10.26
N ILE A 3 -18.44 -5.86 9.63
CA ILE A 3 -17.17 -6.06 8.92
C ILE A 3 -16.07 -5.43 9.76
N ASN A 4 -15.03 -6.19 10.08
CA ASN A 4 -13.90 -5.69 10.86
C ASN A 4 -12.94 -4.95 9.93
N VAL A 5 -12.78 -3.64 10.14
CA VAL A 5 -11.92 -2.80 9.30
C VAL A 5 -10.54 -2.66 9.94
N VAL A 6 -9.52 -3.10 9.23
CA VAL A 6 -8.11 -3.00 9.61
C VAL A 6 -7.44 -1.98 8.72
N ARG A 7 -6.73 -1.01 9.30
CA ARG A 7 -6.13 0.10 8.56
C ARG A 7 -4.63 0.17 8.76
N VAL A 8 -3.87 0.33 7.68
CA VAL A 8 -2.46 0.75 7.72
C VAL A 8 -2.30 2.00 6.88
N ILE A 9 -1.80 3.03 7.54
CA ILE A 9 -1.36 4.27 6.91
C ILE A 9 0.14 4.20 6.81
N ASP A 10 0.64 4.60 5.65
CA ASP A 10 2.06 4.68 5.27
C ASP A 10 3.03 4.75 6.46
N PRO A 11 3.73 3.64 6.79
CA PRO A 11 4.67 3.63 7.90
C PRO A 11 5.96 4.40 7.57
N LEU A 12 6.19 4.76 6.30
CA LEU A 12 7.35 5.51 5.88
C LEU A 12 7.05 7.01 5.87
N LYS A 13 7.81 7.76 6.68
CA LYS A 13 7.94 9.21 6.46
C LYS A 13 8.83 9.40 5.25
N PHE A 14 8.23 9.66 4.09
CA PHE A 14 8.97 10.05 2.90
C PHE A 14 9.57 11.46 3.10
N ASP A 15 10.85 11.52 3.48
CA ASP A 15 11.61 12.76 3.43
C ASP A 15 12.05 13.06 1.98
N LYS A 16 12.39 14.33 1.69
CA LYS A 16 12.72 14.81 0.35
C LYS A 16 13.82 14.00 -0.34
N GLY A 17 14.75 13.44 0.43
CA GLY A 17 15.81 12.57 -0.07
C GLY A 17 15.28 11.25 -0.66
N PHE A 18 14.17 10.69 -0.17
CA PHE A 18 13.69 9.37 -0.61
C PHE A 18 13.32 9.34 -2.10
N LEU A 19 12.63 10.38 -2.59
CA LEU A 19 12.28 10.53 -4.00
C LEU A 19 13.51 10.73 -4.89
N GLN A 20 14.54 11.42 -4.37
CA GLN A 20 15.83 11.59 -5.02
C GLN A 20 16.57 10.25 -5.17
N TYR A 21 16.56 9.40 -4.14
CA TYR A 21 17.25 8.11 -4.17
C TYR A 21 16.57 7.07 -5.07
N CYS A 22 15.24 7.06 -5.16
CA CYS A 22 14.53 6.06 -5.97
C CYS A 22 14.66 6.29 -7.49
N TYR A 23 15.07 7.46 -7.97
CA TYR A 23 14.94 7.78 -9.40
C TYR A 23 16.15 8.42 -10.09
N LEU A 24 17.16 8.91 -9.37
CA LEU A 24 18.30 9.61 -10.00
C LEU A 24 19.59 8.79 -10.15
N LEU A 25 19.75 7.72 -9.40
CA LEU A 25 20.97 6.91 -9.43
C LEU A 25 20.58 5.42 -9.44
N PRO A 26 20.79 4.68 -10.55
CA PRO A 26 20.34 3.29 -10.68
C PRO A 26 20.75 2.39 -9.51
N THR A 27 21.96 2.57 -8.99
CA THR A 27 22.48 1.82 -7.84
C THR A 27 21.79 2.18 -6.52
N HIS A 28 21.43 3.44 -6.29
CA HIS A 28 20.71 3.89 -5.09
C HIS A 28 19.21 3.59 -5.16
N THR A 29 18.64 3.55 -6.36
CA THR A 29 17.26 3.10 -6.60
C THR A 29 17.07 1.68 -6.11
N HIS A 30 17.96 0.75 -6.50
CA HIS A 30 17.89 -0.64 -6.07
C HIS A 30 18.02 -0.81 -4.54
N ILE A 31 18.92 -0.06 -3.88
CA ILE A 31 19.08 -0.12 -2.42
C ILE A 31 17.83 0.42 -1.71
N SER A 32 17.28 1.54 -2.18
CA SER A 32 16.09 2.16 -1.59
C SER A 32 14.86 1.27 -1.74
N CYS A 33 14.67 0.66 -2.91
CA CYS A 33 13.56 -0.26 -3.15
C CYS A 33 13.72 -1.59 -2.40
N LYS A 34 14.95 -2.04 -2.15
CA LYS A 34 15.18 -3.18 -1.25
C LYS A 34 14.73 -2.89 0.19
N ILE A 35 15.03 -1.68 0.70
CA ILE A 35 14.54 -1.25 2.02
C ILE A 35 13.01 -1.17 2.04
N VAL A 36 12.38 -0.69 0.97
CA VAL A 36 10.91 -0.71 0.85
C VAL A 36 10.38 -2.13 0.95
N ASN A 37 10.97 -3.09 0.23
CA ASN A 37 10.56 -4.49 0.29
C ASN A 37 10.68 -5.08 1.70
N GLU A 38 11.81 -4.84 2.39
CA GLU A 38 12.03 -5.27 3.77
C GLU A 38 11.01 -4.65 4.75
N ASN A 39 10.66 -3.37 4.54
CA ASN A 39 9.64 -2.69 5.34
C ASN A 39 8.24 -3.25 5.11
N ILE A 40 7.88 -3.63 3.88
CA ILE A 40 6.60 -4.30 3.58
C ILE A 40 6.51 -5.61 4.35
N ILE A 41 7.55 -6.45 4.26
CA ILE A 41 7.59 -7.75 4.91
C ILE A 41 7.47 -7.58 6.43
N THR A 42 8.26 -6.67 7.01
CA THR A 42 8.27 -6.41 8.46
C THR A 42 6.91 -5.89 8.94
N ALA A 43 6.32 -4.91 8.25
CA ALA A 43 5.04 -4.33 8.62
C ALA A 43 3.90 -5.34 8.48
N ALA A 44 3.91 -6.16 7.43
CA ALA A 44 2.94 -7.23 7.26
C ALA A 44 3.05 -8.26 8.38
N GLN A 45 4.26 -8.67 8.76
CA GLN A 45 4.49 -9.60 9.89
C GLN A 45 3.98 -9.05 11.22
N GLN A 46 4.22 -7.77 11.50
CA GLN A 46 3.68 -7.10 12.69
C GLN A 46 2.15 -7.07 12.68
N LEU A 47 1.55 -6.80 11.52
CA LEU A 47 0.10 -6.82 11.34
C LEU A 47 -0.46 -8.23 11.57
N LEU A 48 0.13 -9.24 10.94
CA LEU A 48 -0.21 -10.66 11.11
C LEU A 48 -0.19 -11.06 12.58
N HIS A 49 0.85 -10.68 13.31
CA HIS A 49 0.95 -10.96 14.75
C HIS A 49 -0.20 -10.30 15.52
N LYS A 50 -0.45 -9.01 15.27
CA LYS A 50 -1.54 -8.26 15.94
C LYS A 50 -2.93 -8.84 15.63
N LEU A 51 -3.18 -9.26 14.39
CA LEU A 51 -4.43 -9.88 13.99
C LEU A 51 -4.63 -11.24 14.67
N LYS A 52 -3.57 -12.05 14.81
CA LYS A 52 -3.62 -13.31 15.57
C LYS A 52 -4.00 -13.07 17.03
N GLU A 53 -3.37 -12.10 17.69
CA GLU A 53 -3.70 -11.74 19.07
C GLU A 53 -5.15 -11.26 19.21
N MET A 54 -5.61 -10.40 18.30
CA MET A 54 -7.00 -9.94 18.28
C MET A 54 -7.98 -11.10 18.09
N PHE A 55 -7.67 -12.03 17.19
CA PHE A 55 -8.50 -13.21 16.93
C PHE A 55 -8.62 -14.10 18.18
N ILE A 56 -7.51 -14.41 18.85
CA ILE A 56 -7.50 -15.19 20.10
C ILE A 56 -8.39 -14.51 21.15
N ARG A 57 -8.22 -13.19 21.34
CA ARG A 57 -8.99 -12.44 22.35
C ARG A 57 -10.47 -12.34 22.03
N SER A 58 -10.85 -12.27 20.75
CA SER A 58 -12.27 -12.31 20.36
C SER A 58 -12.94 -13.63 20.77
N ARG A 59 -12.21 -14.75 20.73
CA ARG A 59 -12.72 -16.07 21.14
C ARG A 59 -12.76 -16.32 22.63
N THR A 60 -11.88 -15.68 23.39
CA THR A 60 -11.87 -15.81 24.86
C THR A 60 -12.96 -14.99 25.53
N GLY A 61 -13.78 -14.24 24.76
CA GLY A 61 -14.88 -13.42 25.27
C GLY A 61 -14.46 -12.03 25.76
N ASP A 62 -13.23 -11.59 25.47
CA ASP A 62 -12.75 -10.24 25.82
C ASP A 62 -13.44 -9.14 24.98
N TYR A 63 -14.01 -9.52 23.82
CA TYR A 63 -14.65 -8.61 22.88
C TYR A 63 -16.05 -9.09 22.48
N ASN A 64 -16.97 -8.15 22.29
CA ASN A 64 -18.33 -8.39 21.80
C ASN A 64 -18.42 -8.33 20.26
N PHE A 65 -17.41 -8.82 19.54
CA PHE A 65 -17.42 -8.90 18.08
C PHE A 65 -16.68 -10.15 17.57
N GLU A 66 -17.20 -10.74 16.50
CA GLU A 66 -16.61 -11.88 15.80
C GLU A 66 -15.69 -11.38 14.68
N LEU A 67 -14.48 -11.95 14.60
CA LEU A 67 -13.43 -11.56 13.65
C LEU A 67 -13.50 -12.29 12.30
N ASP A 68 -14.67 -12.82 11.96
CA ASP A 68 -14.85 -13.79 10.88
C ASP A 68 -14.67 -13.17 9.48
N ARG A 69 -14.92 -11.87 9.36
CA ARG A 69 -14.84 -11.13 8.10
C ARG A 69 -13.99 -9.88 8.27
N ILE A 70 -12.94 -9.80 7.45
CA ILE A 70 -11.94 -8.74 7.54
C ILE A 70 -11.92 -7.94 6.25
N HIS A 71 -11.97 -6.62 6.41
CA HIS A 71 -11.74 -5.63 5.36
C HIS A 71 -10.45 -4.87 5.66
N LEU A 72 -9.48 -5.05 4.79
CA LEU A 72 -8.19 -4.38 4.86
C LEU A 72 -8.25 -3.05 4.12
N VAL A 73 -7.73 -1.98 4.71
CA VAL A 73 -7.63 -0.66 4.09
C VAL A 73 -6.18 -0.18 4.18
N GLY A 74 -5.56 0.01 3.03
CA GLY A 74 -4.19 0.49 2.92
C GLY A 74 -4.13 1.84 2.22
N HIS A 75 -3.25 2.73 2.65
CA HIS A 75 -2.96 4.00 1.96
C HIS A 75 -1.50 4.05 1.52
N SER A 76 -1.21 4.52 0.30
CA SER A 76 0.16 4.62 -0.23
C SER A 76 0.87 3.27 -0.16
N LEU A 77 2.00 3.17 0.56
CA LEU A 77 2.71 1.91 0.83
C LEU A 77 1.84 0.89 1.58
N GLY A 78 0.91 1.38 2.41
CA GLY A 78 -0.04 0.54 3.15
C GLY A 78 -0.89 -0.35 2.26
N SER A 79 -1.18 0.06 1.01
CA SER A 79 -1.92 -0.76 0.04
C SER A 79 -1.18 -2.05 -0.29
N HIS A 80 0.14 -1.96 -0.48
CA HIS A 80 1.02 -3.09 -0.77
C HIS A 80 1.27 -3.96 0.48
N ILE A 81 1.37 -3.33 1.66
CA ILE A 81 1.43 -4.06 2.93
C ILE A 81 0.17 -4.89 3.15
N MET A 82 -1.01 -4.33 2.88
CA MET A 82 -2.29 -5.04 3.03
C MET A 82 -2.42 -6.22 2.06
N ALA A 83 -2.02 -6.04 0.80
CA ALA A 83 -1.93 -7.12 -0.18
C ALA A 83 -1.04 -8.27 0.30
N PHE A 84 0.21 -7.98 0.66
CA PHE A 84 1.15 -9.00 1.10
C PHE A 84 0.70 -9.67 2.40
N ALA A 85 0.14 -8.91 3.34
CA ALA A 85 -0.44 -9.46 4.56
C ALA A 85 -1.61 -10.39 4.24
N SER A 86 -2.50 -10.03 3.31
CA SER A 86 -3.63 -10.86 2.86
C SER A 86 -3.16 -12.22 2.31
N GLN A 87 -2.15 -12.23 1.44
CA GLN A 87 -1.59 -13.48 0.91
C GLN A 87 -1.08 -14.39 2.04
N LYS A 88 -0.30 -13.84 2.99
CA LYS A 88 0.22 -14.59 4.15
C LYS A 88 -0.86 -15.05 5.10
N LEU A 89 -1.91 -14.26 5.23
CA LEU A 89 -3.10 -14.58 5.99
C LEU A 89 -3.83 -15.79 5.37
N ILE A 90 -4.04 -15.80 4.05
CA ILE A 90 -4.64 -16.92 3.30
C ILE A 90 -3.78 -18.20 3.42
N GLU A 91 -2.45 -18.08 3.34
CA GLU A 91 -1.52 -19.20 3.57
C GLU A 91 -1.71 -19.81 4.97
N LEU A 92 -1.82 -18.99 6.02
CA LEU A 92 -2.02 -19.45 7.40
C LEU A 92 -3.40 -20.06 7.64
N GLN A 93 -4.44 -19.56 6.95
CA GLN A 93 -5.79 -20.10 7.03
C GLN A 93 -5.85 -21.57 6.61
N ARG A 94 -5.01 -21.98 5.64
CA ARG A 94 -4.93 -23.36 5.15
C ARG A 94 -4.44 -24.37 6.19
N HIS A 95 -3.75 -23.91 7.24
CA HIS A 95 -3.10 -24.80 8.21
C HIS A 95 -3.82 -24.86 9.56
N ASP A 96 -4.21 -23.74 10.19
CA ASP A 96 -4.65 -23.75 11.61
C ASP A 96 -5.85 -22.86 11.97
N MET A 97 -6.28 -21.92 11.11
CA MET A 97 -7.32 -20.93 11.47
C MET A 97 -8.41 -20.83 10.41
N LYS A 98 -9.43 -21.71 10.47
CA LYS A 98 -10.49 -21.79 9.44
C LYS A 98 -11.57 -20.72 9.51
N ASP A 99 -11.61 -19.92 10.57
CA ASP A 99 -12.83 -19.21 10.95
C ASP A 99 -12.85 -17.71 10.63
N TRP A 100 -11.85 -17.20 9.91
CA TRP A 100 -11.86 -15.83 9.41
C TRP A 100 -11.48 -15.81 7.93
N VAL A 101 -12.01 -14.82 7.21
CA VAL A 101 -11.78 -14.61 5.78
C VAL A 101 -11.47 -13.14 5.50
N ILE A 102 -10.50 -12.92 4.61
CA ILE A 102 -10.30 -11.61 4.00
C ILE A 102 -11.34 -11.48 2.90
N GLU A 103 -12.27 -10.52 3.05
CA GLU A 103 -13.32 -10.31 2.05
C GLU A 103 -12.96 -9.22 1.05
N ARG A 104 -12.24 -8.20 1.51
CA ARG A 104 -12.00 -6.99 0.74
C ARG A 104 -10.68 -6.32 1.09
N ILE A 105 -10.04 -5.75 0.08
CA ILE A 105 -8.99 -4.75 0.22
C ILE A 105 -9.49 -3.43 -0.40
N THR A 106 -9.44 -2.33 0.35
CA THR A 106 -9.53 -0.98 -0.23
C THR A 106 -8.14 -0.35 -0.25
N ALA A 107 -7.68 -0.01 -1.44
CA ALA A 107 -6.36 0.55 -1.66
C ALA A 107 -6.49 2.04 -2.01
N LEU A 108 -5.99 2.90 -1.12
CA LEU A 108 -6.07 4.35 -1.24
C LEU A 108 -4.74 4.87 -1.80
N ASP A 109 -4.77 5.29 -3.06
CA ASP A 109 -3.64 5.85 -3.82
C ASP A 109 -2.34 5.03 -3.69
N PRO A 110 -2.31 3.77 -4.19
CA PRO A 110 -1.19 2.83 -3.97
C PRO A 110 0.14 3.38 -4.46
N ALA A 111 1.21 3.21 -3.68
CA ALA A 111 2.49 3.86 -3.95
C ALA A 111 3.11 3.44 -5.31
N GLN A 112 3.50 4.42 -6.12
CA GLN A 112 4.24 4.26 -7.38
C GLN A 112 5.75 4.04 -7.20
N PRO A 113 6.46 4.76 -6.32
CA PRO A 113 7.89 4.58 -6.12
C PRO A 113 8.24 3.12 -5.85
N CYS A 114 9.22 2.59 -6.60
CA CYS A 114 9.65 1.18 -6.58
C CYS A 114 8.67 0.16 -7.18
N PHE A 115 7.36 0.33 -7.02
CA PHE A 115 6.38 -0.69 -7.42
C PHE A 115 6.15 -0.82 -8.92
N ARG A 116 6.52 0.18 -9.73
CA ARG A 116 6.42 0.06 -11.20
C ARG A 116 7.47 -0.88 -11.80
N ASP A 117 8.74 -0.72 -11.41
CA ASP A 117 9.86 -1.32 -12.14
C ASP A 117 10.88 -2.10 -11.29
N PHE A 118 10.87 -1.94 -9.95
CA PHE A 118 11.99 -2.37 -9.09
C PHE A 118 11.61 -3.26 -7.90
N THR A 119 10.35 -3.26 -7.48
CA THR A 119 9.84 -4.11 -6.41
C THR A 119 9.57 -5.52 -6.92
N ASP A 120 9.75 -6.51 -6.06
CA ASP A 120 9.34 -7.88 -6.33
C ASP A 120 7.82 -7.91 -6.63
N PRO A 121 7.38 -8.49 -7.76
CA PRO A 121 5.96 -8.57 -8.12
C PRO A 121 5.08 -9.13 -7.00
N ILE A 122 5.59 -10.04 -6.16
CA ILE A 122 4.82 -10.63 -5.05
C ILE A 122 4.47 -9.61 -3.95
N LEU A 123 5.24 -8.52 -3.85
CA LEU A 123 5.05 -7.47 -2.85
C LEU A 123 4.17 -6.33 -3.37
N ARG A 124 3.84 -6.31 -4.67
CA ARG A 124 2.93 -5.33 -5.28
C ARG A 124 1.49 -5.82 -5.09
N LEU A 125 0.57 -4.86 -4.97
CA LEU A 125 -0.87 -5.13 -4.96
C LEU A 125 -1.28 -5.64 -6.34
N THR A 126 -1.98 -6.75 -6.38
CA THR A 126 -2.53 -7.39 -7.56
C THR A 126 -3.97 -7.82 -7.32
N ILE A 127 -4.73 -8.05 -8.39
CA ILE A 127 -6.15 -8.41 -8.31
C ILE A 127 -6.40 -9.72 -7.53
N ASP A 128 -5.40 -10.60 -7.46
CA ASP A 128 -5.50 -11.92 -6.82
C ASP A 128 -5.33 -11.88 -5.28
N ASP A 129 -5.01 -10.72 -4.70
CA ASP A 129 -4.68 -10.59 -3.27
C ASP A 129 -5.89 -10.70 -2.34
N ALA A 130 -7.11 -10.54 -2.86
CA ALA A 130 -8.35 -10.70 -2.10
C ALA A 130 -9.55 -10.96 -3.04
N PRO A 131 -10.67 -11.51 -2.53
CA PRO A 131 -11.87 -11.75 -3.33
C PRO A 131 -12.47 -10.50 -3.97
N PHE A 132 -12.26 -9.33 -3.36
CA PHE A 132 -12.65 -8.06 -3.93
C PHE A 132 -11.64 -6.97 -3.56
N ILE A 133 -11.27 -6.15 -4.54
CA ILE A 133 -10.29 -5.08 -4.37
C ILE A 133 -10.84 -3.83 -5.05
N ASP A 134 -11.01 -2.76 -4.29
CA ASP A 134 -11.34 -1.45 -4.81
C ASP A 134 -10.21 -0.45 -4.56
N VAL A 135 -9.86 0.30 -5.60
CA VAL A 135 -8.70 1.19 -5.60
C VAL A 135 -9.18 2.61 -5.87
N ILE A 136 -8.70 3.57 -5.08
CA ILE A 136 -9.01 4.99 -5.29
C ILE A 136 -7.71 5.71 -5.63
N HIS A 137 -7.60 6.19 -6.86
CA HIS A 137 -6.44 6.88 -7.40
C HIS A 137 -6.63 8.39 -7.27
N THR A 138 -5.79 9.06 -6.48
CA THR A 138 -5.89 10.51 -6.22
C THR A 138 -4.66 11.32 -6.62
N ASN A 139 -3.52 10.66 -6.82
CA ASN A 139 -2.28 11.27 -7.31
C ASN A 139 -1.55 10.35 -8.31
N ALA A 140 -2.31 9.73 -9.22
CA ALA A 140 -1.88 8.81 -10.28
C ALA A 140 -1.23 9.53 -11.49
N ARG A 141 -0.40 10.54 -11.25
CA ARG A 141 0.42 11.17 -12.29
C ARG A 141 1.68 10.36 -12.53
N GLN A 142 2.40 10.65 -13.61
CA GLN A 142 3.77 10.15 -13.73
C GLN A 142 4.64 10.75 -12.62
N ILE A 143 5.59 9.96 -12.10
CA ILE A 143 6.51 10.40 -11.05
C ILE A 143 7.26 11.69 -11.37
N LEU A 144 7.57 11.97 -12.65
CA LEU A 144 8.21 13.21 -13.11
C LEU A 144 7.37 14.46 -12.77
N HIS A 145 6.05 14.30 -12.68
CA HIS A 145 5.08 15.32 -12.27
C HIS A 145 4.63 15.14 -10.80
N LEU A 146 5.47 14.50 -9.98
CA LEU A 146 5.20 14.21 -8.56
C LEU A 146 3.92 13.40 -8.32
N GLY A 147 3.56 12.54 -9.29
CA GLY A 147 2.58 11.49 -9.07
C GLY A 147 3.17 10.40 -8.19
N LEU A 148 2.61 10.22 -7.01
CA LEU A 148 3.05 9.21 -6.04
C LEU A 148 2.17 7.97 -6.05
N GLY A 149 0.99 8.03 -6.67
CA GLY A 149 0.09 6.90 -6.86
C GLY A 149 0.38 6.14 -8.16
N LEU A 150 0.22 4.82 -8.18
CA LEU A 150 0.28 4.00 -9.39
C LEU A 150 -0.93 4.34 -10.29
N PRO A 151 -0.75 4.68 -11.58
CA PRO A 151 -1.88 4.94 -12.47
C PRO A 151 -2.49 3.69 -13.08
N GLU A 152 -1.80 2.55 -13.02
CA GLU A 152 -2.32 1.31 -13.57
C GLU A 152 -3.51 0.81 -12.75
N GLN A 153 -4.39 0.06 -13.40
CA GLN A 153 -5.48 -0.63 -12.71
C GLN A 153 -4.89 -1.76 -11.87
N LEU A 154 -5.26 -1.82 -10.59
CA LEU A 154 -4.72 -2.78 -9.63
C LEU A 154 -5.80 -3.67 -9.00
N GLY A 155 -7.08 -3.29 -9.11
CA GLY A 155 -8.17 -3.97 -8.44
C GLY A 155 -9.22 -4.51 -9.38
N HIS A 156 -10.32 -4.95 -8.76
CA HIS A 156 -11.55 -5.31 -9.46
C HIS A 156 -12.33 -4.05 -9.87
N MET A 157 -12.17 -2.96 -9.11
CA MET A 157 -12.73 -1.65 -9.41
C MET A 157 -11.70 -0.56 -9.09
N ASP A 158 -11.37 0.26 -10.08
CA ASP A 158 -10.44 1.37 -9.94
C ASP A 158 -11.18 2.70 -10.18
N PHE A 159 -11.18 3.56 -9.16
CA PHE A 159 -11.84 4.85 -9.15
C PHE A 159 -10.81 5.97 -9.32
N TYR A 160 -11.06 6.85 -10.28
CA TYR A 160 -10.20 8.00 -10.60
C TYR A 160 -10.97 9.31 -10.39
N PRO A 161 -11.26 9.71 -9.14
CA PRO A 161 -11.93 10.99 -8.85
C PRO A 161 -11.19 12.15 -9.51
N ASN A 162 -11.91 13.05 -10.19
CA ASN A 162 -11.33 14.17 -10.95
C ASN A 162 -10.23 13.74 -11.95
N GLY A 163 -10.34 12.53 -12.52
CA GLY A 163 -9.33 11.98 -13.43
C GLY A 163 -8.12 11.34 -12.72
N GLY A 164 -8.12 11.30 -11.38
CA GLY A 164 -7.15 10.60 -10.54
C GLY A 164 -5.76 11.24 -10.44
N GLN A 165 -5.56 12.39 -11.08
CA GLN A 165 -4.24 13.03 -11.16
C GLN A 165 -4.03 14.12 -10.12
N VAL A 166 -4.98 15.04 -9.98
CA VAL A 166 -4.93 16.18 -9.05
C VAL A 166 -6.32 16.38 -8.47
N MET A 167 -6.43 16.40 -7.15
CA MET A 167 -7.70 16.65 -6.47
C MET A 167 -7.95 18.15 -6.34
N ILE A 168 -9.23 18.53 -6.45
CA ILE A 168 -9.66 19.91 -6.21
C ILE A 168 -9.27 20.32 -4.79
N GLY A 169 -8.63 21.49 -4.65
CA GLY A 169 -8.16 22.00 -3.35
C GLY A 169 -6.74 21.58 -2.96
N CYS A 170 -6.13 20.63 -3.66
CA CYS A 170 -4.68 20.46 -3.61
C CYS A 170 -4.02 21.55 -4.46
N SER A 171 -2.97 22.20 -3.94
CA SER A 171 -2.18 23.15 -4.73
C SER A 171 -1.72 22.47 -6.01
N ASP A 172 -1.91 23.13 -7.16
CA ASP A 172 -1.43 22.60 -8.42
C ASP A 172 0.10 22.74 -8.42
N ILE A 173 0.73 21.68 -7.94
CA ILE A 173 2.18 21.57 -7.86
C ILE A 173 2.64 21.39 -9.31
N ASN A 174 2.79 22.50 -10.03
CA ASN A 174 3.53 22.58 -11.30
C ASN A 174 5.05 22.49 -11.03
N VAL A 175 5.39 21.67 -10.04
CA VAL A 175 6.70 21.50 -9.47
C VAL A 175 7.17 20.16 -10.01
N LYS A 176 8.19 20.21 -10.86
CA LYS A 176 8.80 19.00 -11.40
C LYS A 176 9.59 18.33 -10.29
N ILE A 177 9.82 17.03 -10.41
CA ILE A 177 10.73 16.30 -9.52
C ILE A 177 12.05 17.06 -9.32
N TRP A 178 12.56 17.71 -10.38
CA TRP A 178 13.77 18.54 -10.40
C TRP A 178 13.81 19.69 -9.39
N SER A 179 12.67 20.26 -8.99
CA SER A 179 12.65 21.32 -7.97
C SER A 179 12.88 20.79 -6.55
N PHE A 180 12.75 19.49 -6.36
CA PHE A 180 13.04 18.80 -5.09
C PHE A 180 14.43 18.18 -5.08
N LEU A 181 14.98 17.93 -6.25
CA LEU A 181 16.34 17.46 -6.47
C LEU A 181 17.25 18.69 -6.36
N MET A 182 18.15 18.73 -5.38
CA MET A 182 19.20 19.76 -5.32
C MET A 182 20.24 19.54 -6.42
N LEU A 183 19.82 19.51 -7.68
CA LEU A 183 20.71 19.58 -8.82
C LEU A 183 20.84 21.04 -9.23
N PRO A 184 22.06 21.52 -9.51
CA PRO A 184 22.25 22.89 -9.97
C PRO A 184 21.49 23.07 -11.28
N VAL A 185 20.42 23.87 -11.23
CA VAL A 185 19.75 24.35 -12.42
C VAL A 185 20.65 25.41 -13.03
N ASN A 186 21.59 25.00 -13.87
CA ASN A 186 22.24 25.93 -14.78
C ASN A 186 21.15 26.37 -15.78
N ARG A 187 20.58 27.55 -15.54
CA ARG A 187 19.81 28.30 -16.54
C ARG A 187 20.76 28.91 -17.56
#